data_AF-A0A522H0V3-F1
#
_entry.id   AF-A0A522H0V3-F1
#
_cell.length_a   1.000
_cell.length_b   1.000
_cell.length_c   1.000
_cell.angle_alpha   90.00
_cell.angle_beta   90.00
_cell.angle_gamma   90.00
#
_symmetry.space_group_name_H-M   'P 1'
#
loop_
_entity.id
_entity.type
_entity.pdbx_description
1 polymer ?
#
loop_
_entity_poly.entity_id
_entity_poly.type
_entity_poly.pdbx_seq_one_letter_code
_entity_poly.pdbx_strand_id
1 'polypeptide(L)'
;MTRLPSLYISHGSPMTALHPGQTGARLGELAAGLPKPRAVVIASAHWLSAQPRVGSTATPETLHDFGGFPAALYQMRYPAPGAPALAGDVSRLLEQAGLAPTLQPERGLDHGAWVPLKLLFPDADIPVVPVSIQPQAGPAHQLAVGRALGPLRDEGVLLIGSGSITHNLHDLAAGYSDENQAPYVQPFIDWIEQRLLAADIDALLDYRRQAPFAARAHPTDEHLLPLFVALGAGGAQPRARRIDAGIDLGLLAMDIYRFD
;
A
#
# COMPACT_ATOMS: atom_id res chain seq x y z
N MET A 1 -24.07 7.27 -0.79
CA MET A 1 -23.23 6.06 -0.69
C MET A 1 -22.58 6.06 0.69
N THR A 2 -22.34 4.90 1.30
CA THR A 2 -21.55 4.82 2.54
C THR A 2 -20.09 5.12 2.20
N ARG A 3 -19.48 6.08 2.91
CA ARG A 3 -18.07 6.40 2.79
C ARG A 3 -17.22 5.15 3.02
N LEU A 4 -16.33 4.83 2.07
CA LEU A 4 -15.41 3.71 2.21
C LEU A 4 -14.26 4.05 3.16
N PRO A 5 -13.60 3.07 3.80
CA PRO A 5 -12.33 3.32 4.48
C PRO A 5 -11.20 3.60 3.47
N SER A 6 -10.04 4.03 3.98
CA SER A 6 -8.77 3.84 3.30
C SER A 6 -8.00 2.69 3.95
N LEU A 7 -7.19 1.98 3.16
CA LEU A 7 -6.43 0.83 3.62
C LEU A 7 -4.94 1.04 3.37
N TYR A 8 -4.12 0.62 4.31
CA TYR A 8 -2.72 0.28 4.07
C TYR A 8 -2.57 -1.24 4.12
N ILE A 9 -1.83 -1.82 3.18
CA ILE A 9 -1.60 -3.25 3.10
C ILE A 9 -0.10 -3.50 2.93
N SER A 10 0.49 -4.27 3.84
CA SER A 10 1.80 -4.86 3.61
C SER A 10 1.67 -6.00 2.60
N HIS A 11 2.21 -5.84 1.39
CA HIS A 11 2.03 -6.82 0.31
C HIS A 11 2.98 -8.03 0.41
N GLY A 12 4.09 -7.88 1.14
CA GLY A 12 5.08 -8.94 1.37
C GLY A 12 5.79 -9.40 0.09
N SER A 13 6.19 -10.67 0.06
CA SER A 13 6.86 -11.27 -1.10
C SER A 13 5.88 -11.54 -2.25
N PRO A 14 6.32 -11.58 -3.52
CA PRO A 14 5.52 -12.15 -4.62
C PRO A 14 4.95 -13.54 -4.31
N MET A 15 5.63 -14.35 -3.47
CA MET A 15 5.14 -15.66 -3.03
C MET A 15 3.80 -15.60 -2.29
N THR A 16 3.43 -14.47 -1.69
CA THR A 16 2.13 -14.27 -1.03
C THR A 16 0.96 -14.60 -2.00
N ALA A 17 1.13 -14.39 -3.31
CA ALA A 17 0.09 -14.74 -4.28
C ALA A 17 -0.15 -16.26 -4.40
N LEU A 18 0.86 -17.09 -4.13
CA LEU A 18 0.76 -18.56 -4.13
C LEU A 18 0.50 -19.12 -2.72
N HIS A 19 1.08 -18.48 -1.71
CA HIS A 19 1.06 -18.92 -0.31
C HIS A 19 0.62 -17.75 0.56
N PRO A 20 -0.67 -17.38 0.51
CA PRO A 20 -1.13 -16.15 1.14
C PRO A 20 -1.19 -16.23 2.68
N GLY A 21 -1.08 -17.43 3.27
CA GLY A 21 -0.98 -17.62 4.71
C GLY A 21 -2.06 -16.87 5.49
N GLN A 22 -1.66 -16.27 6.62
CA GLN A 22 -2.54 -15.45 7.45
C GLN A 22 -2.98 -14.17 6.74
N THR A 23 -2.10 -13.55 5.93
CA THR A 23 -2.42 -12.35 5.13
C THR A 23 -3.65 -12.57 4.24
N GLY A 24 -3.74 -13.72 3.56
CA GLY A 24 -4.89 -14.09 2.75
C GLY A 24 -6.18 -14.20 3.54
N ALA A 25 -6.13 -14.86 4.70
CA ALA A 25 -7.29 -14.98 5.58
C ALA A 25 -7.77 -13.60 6.04
N ARG A 26 -6.86 -12.72 6.47
CA ARG A 26 -7.19 -11.37 6.94
C ARG A 26 -7.75 -10.47 5.84
N LEU A 27 -7.19 -10.52 4.63
CA LEU A 27 -7.72 -9.78 3.49
C LEU A 27 -9.10 -10.31 3.06
N GLY A 28 -9.32 -11.63 3.11
CA GLY A 28 -10.64 -12.22 2.86
C GLY A 28 -11.69 -11.78 3.87
N GLU A 29 -11.37 -11.80 5.17
CA GLU A 29 -12.22 -11.28 6.26
C GLU A 29 -12.54 -9.80 6.07
N LEU A 30 -11.52 -9.00 5.71
CA LEU A 30 -11.69 -7.58 5.44
C LEU A 30 -12.60 -7.34 4.23
N ALA A 31 -12.37 -8.05 3.12
CA ALA A 31 -13.17 -7.94 1.91
C ALA A 31 -14.65 -8.27 2.15
N ALA A 32 -14.94 -9.31 2.93
CA ALA A 32 -16.30 -9.70 3.28
C ALA A 32 -17.05 -8.61 4.08
N GLY A 33 -16.33 -7.74 4.80
CA GLY A 33 -16.88 -6.62 5.57
C GLY A 33 -16.91 -5.28 4.82
N LEU A 34 -16.44 -5.21 3.57
CA LEU A 34 -16.40 -3.98 2.78
C LEU A 34 -17.60 -3.91 1.82
N PRO A 35 -18.24 -2.73 1.65
CA PRO A 35 -19.10 -2.53 0.50
C PRO A 35 -18.26 -2.66 -0.78
N LYS A 36 -18.81 -3.30 -1.82
CA LYS A 36 -18.11 -3.41 -3.11
C LYS A 36 -17.80 -2.00 -3.64
N PRO A 37 -16.51 -1.63 -3.82
CA PRO A 37 -16.15 -0.32 -4.32
C PRO A 37 -16.45 -0.22 -5.82
N ARG A 38 -16.71 1.00 -6.31
CA ARG A 38 -16.86 1.25 -7.75
C ARG A 38 -15.54 1.20 -8.51
N ALA A 39 -14.43 1.42 -7.80
CA ALA A 39 -13.07 1.43 -8.30
C ALA A 39 -12.08 1.42 -7.11
N VAL A 40 -10.82 1.10 -7.38
CA VAL A 40 -9.70 1.23 -6.45
C VAL A 40 -8.68 2.23 -7.00
N VAL A 41 -8.20 3.13 -6.15
CA VAL A 41 -6.95 3.87 -6.39
C VAL A 41 -5.89 3.29 -5.48
N ILE A 42 -4.78 2.81 -6.03
CA ILE A 42 -3.74 2.11 -5.29
C ILE A 42 -2.37 2.77 -5.49
N ALA A 43 -1.76 3.23 -4.40
CA ALA A 43 -0.40 3.75 -4.38
C ALA A 43 0.58 2.61 -4.03
N SER A 44 1.46 2.23 -4.97
CA SER A 44 2.37 1.08 -4.79
C SER A 44 3.82 1.49 -4.57
N ALA A 45 4.47 0.86 -3.59
CA ALA A 45 5.92 0.99 -3.35
C ALA A 45 6.79 0.57 -4.54
N HIS A 46 6.27 -0.24 -5.48
CA HIS A 46 6.99 -0.67 -6.68
C HIS A 46 6.81 0.28 -7.86
N TRP A 47 6.14 1.41 -7.65
CA TRP A 47 6.05 2.47 -8.64
C TRP A 47 6.62 3.79 -8.14
N LEU A 48 7.90 4.04 -8.40
CA LEU A 48 8.60 5.22 -7.92
C LEU A 48 8.73 6.30 -9.01
N SER A 49 8.58 7.56 -8.62
CA SER A 49 8.79 8.71 -9.51
C SER A 49 9.16 9.97 -8.73
N ALA A 50 9.71 10.99 -9.39
CA ALA A 50 10.02 12.27 -8.74
C ALA A 50 8.77 13.14 -8.49
N GLN A 51 7.78 13.06 -9.39
CA GLN A 51 6.49 13.74 -9.32
C GLN A 51 5.37 12.71 -9.36
N PRO A 52 4.16 13.00 -8.83
CA PRO A 52 3.05 12.05 -8.89
C PRO A 52 2.76 11.59 -10.32
N ARG A 53 2.54 10.30 -10.48
CA ARG A 53 2.12 9.68 -11.74
C ARG A 53 0.86 8.87 -11.50
N VAL A 54 -0.08 8.93 -12.44
CA VAL A 54 -1.39 8.29 -12.34
C VAL A 54 -1.60 7.41 -13.56
N GLY A 55 -1.83 6.11 -13.36
CA GLY A 55 -2.11 5.20 -14.48
C GLY A 55 -3.47 5.50 -15.10
N SER A 56 -3.51 5.69 -16.42
CA SER A 56 -4.73 6.08 -17.15
C SER A 56 -5.10 5.11 -18.29
N THR A 57 -4.47 3.93 -18.31
CA THR A 57 -4.83 2.86 -19.26
C THR A 57 -6.22 2.30 -18.97
N ALA A 58 -6.94 1.88 -20.00
CA ALA A 58 -8.22 1.18 -19.86
C ALA A 58 -8.04 -0.33 -19.56
N THR A 59 -6.86 -0.88 -19.86
CA THR A 59 -6.54 -2.30 -19.68
C THR A 59 -5.12 -2.44 -19.12
N PRO A 60 -4.93 -2.22 -17.80
CA PRO A 60 -3.64 -2.40 -17.14
C PRO A 60 -3.13 -3.83 -17.31
N GLU A 61 -1.90 -3.99 -17.79
CA GLU A 61 -1.24 -5.30 -17.80
C GLU A 61 -0.86 -5.73 -16.37
N THR A 62 -0.83 -7.03 -16.12
CA THR A 62 -0.19 -7.59 -14.91
C THR A 62 1.32 -7.59 -15.11
N LEU A 63 2.02 -6.69 -14.41
CA LEU A 63 3.47 -6.58 -14.43
C LEU A 63 4.08 -7.57 -13.44
N HIS A 64 5.14 -8.25 -13.88
CA HIS A 64 5.96 -9.13 -13.06
C HIS A 64 7.30 -8.44 -12.84
N ASP A 65 7.34 -7.51 -11.90
CA ASP A 65 8.47 -6.64 -11.54
C ASP A 65 9.49 -7.32 -10.61
N PHE A 66 9.49 -8.65 -10.56
CA PHE A 66 10.31 -9.47 -9.68
C PHE A 66 11.04 -10.59 -10.44
N GLY A 67 12.18 -11.04 -9.89
CA GLY A 67 13.07 -12.07 -10.47
C GLY A 67 13.33 -13.23 -9.52
N GLY A 68 13.62 -14.42 -10.06
CA GLY A 68 14.07 -15.58 -9.26
C GLY A 68 12.95 -16.40 -8.60
N PHE A 69 11.70 -16.19 -9.01
CA PHE A 69 10.52 -16.87 -8.45
C PHE A 69 10.06 -18.07 -9.30
N PRO A 70 9.21 -18.98 -8.77
CA PRO A 70 8.67 -20.11 -9.54
C PRO A 70 7.86 -19.68 -10.77
N ALA A 71 7.88 -20.50 -11.82
CA ALA A 71 7.17 -20.24 -13.08
C ALA A 71 5.67 -19.99 -12.91
N ALA A 72 5.04 -20.60 -11.90
CA ALA A 72 3.63 -20.39 -11.58
C ALA A 72 3.29 -18.91 -11.30
N LEU A 73 4.19 -18.14 -10.68
CA LEU A 73 3.98 -16.71 -10.46
C LEU A 73 3.96 -15.92 -11.78
N TYR A 74 4.87 -16.21 -12.70
CA TYR A 74 4.93 -15.53 -14.01
C TYR A 74 3.73 -15.83 -14.93
N GLN A 75 2.99 -16.90 -14.63
CA GLN A 75 1.75 -17.27 -15.33
C GLN A 75 0.51 -16.60 -14.72
N MET A 76 0.60 -16.04 -13.51
CA MET A 76 -0.52 -15.38 -12.87
C MET A 76 -0.91 -14.10 -13.63
N ARG A 77 -2.21 -13.83 -13.63
CA ARG A 77 -2.78 -12.61 -14.18
C ARG A 77 -3.81 -12.06 -13.20
N TYR A 78 -3.96 -10.74 -13.23
CA TYR A 78 -4.98 -9.98 -12.53
C TYR A 78 -5.53 -8.93 -13.51
N PRO A 79 -6.46 -9.33 -14.39
CA PRO A 79 -6.91 -8.51 -15.52
C PRO A 79 -7.98 -7.50 -15.11
N ALA A 80 -7.73 -6.74 -14.03
CA ALA A 80 -8.66 -5.72 -13.58
C ALA A 80 -8.78 -4.61 -14.64
N PRO A 81 -9.99 -4.12 -14.95
CA PRO A 81 -10.16 -3.02 -15.87
C PRO A 81 -9.48 -1.76 -15.33
N GLY A 82 -9.05 -0.88 -16.22
CA GLY A 82 -8.63 0.47 -15.83
C GLY A 82 -9.82 1.42 -15.76
N ALA A 83 -9.60 2.63 -15.24
CA ALA A 83 -10.63 3.68 -15.20
C ALA A 83 -10.05 5.03 -15.66
N PRO A 84 -9.90 5.27 -16.98
CA PRO A 84 -9.28 6.49 -17.50
C PRO A 84 -9.96 7.80 -17.05
N ALA A 85 -11.30 7.79 -16.93
CA ALA A 85 -12.04 8.94 -16.41
C ALA A 85 -11.69 9.24 -14.94
N LEU A 86 -11.66 8.20 -14.08
CA LEU A 86 -11.25 8.34 -12.69
C LEU A 86 -9.77 8.76 -12.58
N ALA A 87 -8.90 8.28 -13.47
CA ALA A 87 -7.51 8.73 -13.52
C ALA A 87 -7.41 10.24 -13.78
N GLY A 88 -8.28 10.79 -14.63
CA GLY A 88 -8.43 12.23 -14.83
C GLY A 88 -8.86 12.98 -13.55
N ASP A 89 -9.84 12.44 -12.82
CA ASP A 89 -10.26 13.01 -11.52
C ASP A 89 -9.15 12.97 -10.47
N VAL A 90 -8.42 11.85 -10.39
CA VAL A 90 -7.24 11.70 -9.52
C VAL A 90 -6.19 12.76 -9.85
N SER A 91 -5.85 12.94 -11.14
CA SER A 91 -4.91 13.98 -11.57
C SER A 91 -5.38 15.36 -11.16
N ARG A 92 -6.66 15.69 -11.42
CA ARG A 92 -7.24 16.99 -11.07
C ARG A 92 -7.21 17.26 -9.56
N LEU A 93 -7.50 16.27 -8.72
CA LEU A 93 -7.44 16.43 -7.26
C LEU A 93 -6.02 16.69 -6.76
N LEU A 94 -5.03 15.98 -7.33
CA LEU A 94 -3.62 16.20 -7.01
C LEU A 94 -3.15 17.59 -7.47
N GLU A 95 -3.55 18.04 -8.67
CA GLU A 95 -3.29 19.40 -9.16
C GLU A 95 -3.89 20.48 -8.25
N GLN A 96 -5.15 20.31 -7.83
CA GLN A 96 -5.84 21.23 -6.91
C GLN A 96 -5.15 21.32 -5.54
N ALA A 97 -4.47 20.24 -5.12
CA ALA A 97 -3.65 20.23 -3.91
C ALA A 97 -2.25 20.86 -4.10
N GLY A 98 -1.96 21.45 -5.27
CA GLY A 98 -0.68 22.07 -5.58
C GLY A 98 0.43 21.08 -5.96
N LEU A 99 0.07 19.83 -6.26
CA LEU A 99 0.99 18.83 -6.77
C LEU A 99 1.04 18.89 -8.30
N ALA A 100 2.08 18.31 -8.91
CA ALA A 100 2.26 18.29 -10.36
C ALA A 100 2.15 16.84 -10.91
N PRO A 101 0.95 16.24 -10.95
CA PRO A 101 0.77 14.90 -11.45
C PRO A 101 0.94 14.81 -12.98
N THR A 102 1.24 13.62 -13.47
CA THR A 102 1.18 13.30 -14.91
C THR A 102 0.42 12.00 -15.13
N LEU A 103 -0.43 11.98 -16.15
CA LEU A 103 -1.12 10.75 -16.59
C LEU A 103 -0.15 9.82 -17.32
N GLN A 104 -0.30 8.52 -17.11
CA GLN A 104 0.55 7.47 -17.67
C GLN A 104 -0.32 6.45 -18.41
N PRO A 105 -0.42 6.55 -19.75
CA PRO A 105 -1.35 5.75 -20.54
C PRO A 105 -0.95 4.28 -20.68
N GLU A 106 0.26 3.91 -20.27
CA GLU A 106 0.83 2.57 -20.44
C GLU A 106 1.13 1.87 -19.09
N ARG A 107 0.73 2.46 -17.95
CA ARG A 107 1.05 1.86 -16.64
C ARG A 107 0.20 0.61 -16.37
N GLY A 108 0.85 -0.54 -16.28
CA GLY A 108 0.28 -1.77 -15.70
C GLY A 108 0.31 -1.80 -14.17
N LEU A 109 -0.15 -2.91 -13.59
CA LEU A 109 -0.15 -3.18 -12.15
C LEU A 109 1.07 -4.03 -11.78
N ASP A 110 1.97 -3.50 -10.95
CA ASP A 110 3.08 -4.24 -10.32
C ASP A 110 2.59 -5.19 -9.23
N HIS A 111 3.46 -6.08 -8.71
CA HIS A 111 3.06 -7.05 -7.70
C HIS A 111 2.57 -6.42 -6.40
N GLY A 112 3.16 -5.28 -6.00
CA GLY A 112 2.65 -4.50 -4.88
C GLY A 112 1.20 -4.06 -5.09
N ALA A 113 0.75 -3.87 -6.33
CA ALA A 113 -0.64 -3.60 -6.64
C ALA A 113 -1.48 -4.88 -6.82
N TRP A 114 -1.11 -5.78 -7.73
CA TRP A 114 -2.00 -6.88 -8.11
C TRP A 114 -2.10 -8.01 -7.08
N VAL A 115 -1.08 -8.26 -6.26
CA VAL A 115 -1.11 -9.32 -5.23
C VAL A 115 -2.17 -9.03 -4.15
N PRO A 116 -2.14 -7.89 -3.44
CA PRO A 116 -3.16 -7.60 -2.43
C PRO A 116 -4.56 -7.46 -3.05
N LEU A 117 -4.67 -6.93 -4.27
CA LEU A 117 -5.95 -6.83 -4.97
C LEU A 117 -6.51 -8.21 -5.34
N LYS A 118 -5.68 -9.17 -5.76
CA LYS A 118 -6.11 -10.55 -6.01
C LYS A 118 -6.68 -11.23 -4.76
N LEU A 119 -6.16 -10.89 -3.58
CA LEU A 119 -6.63 -11.43 -2.31
C LEU A 119 -7.91 -10.74 -1.81
N LEU A 120 -8.07 -9.44 -2.07
CA LEU A 120 -9.30 -8.70 -1.73
C LEU A 120 -10.45 -8.97 -2.71
N PHE A 121 -10.15 -9.00 -4.01
CA PHE A 121 -11.10 -9.00 -5.11
C PHE A 121 -10.69 -10.02 -6.20
N PRO A 122 -10.78 -11.33 -5.92
CA PRO A 122 -10.21 -12.37 -6.78
C PRO A 122 -10.79 -12.41 -8.20
N ASP A 123 -12.01 -11.92 -8.40
CA ASP A 123 -12.68 -11.88 -9.71
C ASP A 123 -12.12 -10.80 -10.65
N ALA A 124 -11.28 -9.88 -10.15
CA ALA A 124 -10.68 -8.80 -10.92
C ALA A 124 -11.70 -7.95 -11.71
N ASP A 125 -12.89 -7.73 -11.15
CA ASP A 125 -13.99 -7.03 -11.83
C ASP A 125 -14.17 -5.56 -11.37
N ILE A 126 -13.33 -5.10 -10.44
CA ILE A 126 -13.31 -3.72 -9.96
C ILE A 126 -12.23 -2.93 -10.71
N PRO A 127 -12.55 -1.76 -11.29
CA PRO A 127 -11.55 -0.93 -11.96
C PRO A 127 -10.43 -0.43 -11.04
N VAL A 128 -9.19 -0.39 -11.55
CA VAL A 128 -7.99 -0.01 -10.78
C VAL A 128 -7.25 1.15 -11.44
N VAL A 129 -6.88 2.15 -10.65
CA VAL A 129 -6.01 3.27 -11.02
C VAL A 129 -4.76 3.22 -10.14
N PRO A 130 -3.59 2.85 -10.67
CA PRO A 130 -2.35 2.92 -9.90
C PRO A 130 -1.89 4.37 -9.75
N VAL A 131 -1.22 4.67 -8.63
CA VAL A 131 -0.57 5.96 -8.33
C VAL A 131 0.86 5.68 -7.85
N SER A 132 1.81 6.52 -8.25
CA SER A 132 3.22 6.34 -7.88
C SER A 132 3.57 6.96 -6.52
N ILE A 133 4.62 6.43 -5.90
CA ILE A 133 5.25 6.96 -4.69
C ILE A 133 6.43 7.87 -5.07
N GLN A 134 6.60 8.96 -4.31
CA GLN A 134 7.69 9.94 -4.47
C GLN A 134 8.67 9.78 -3.31
N PRO A 135 9.70 8.92 -3.44
CA PRO A 135 10.59 8.57 -2.33
C PRO A 135 11.38 9.76 -1.81
N GLN A 136 11.80 10.66 -2.69
CA GLN A 136 12.63 11.82 -2.33
C GLN A 136 11.84 12.95 -1.65
N ALA A 137 10.49 12.90 -1.68
CA ALA A 137 9.63 13.92 -1.08
C ALA A 137 9.18 13.55 0.35
N GLY A 138 9.40 12.31 0.78
CA GLY A 138 9.21 11.85 2.16
C GLY A 138 7.75 11.74 2.63
N PRO A 139 7.56 11.42 3.93
CA PRO A 139 6.26 11.14 4.52
C PRO A 139 5.21 12.26 4.37
N ALA A 140 5.62 13.51 4.55
CA ALA A 140 4.70 14.66 4.53
C ALA A 140 4.08 14.87 3.14
N HIS A 141 4.85 14.64 2.08
CA HIS A 141 4.35 14.67 0.71
C HIS A 141 3.35 13.55 0.46
N GLN A 142 3.64 12.32 0.89
CA GLN A 142 2.72 11.19 0.73
C GLN A 142 1.42 11.38 1.51
N LEU A 143 1.49 11.98 2.70
CA LEU A 143 0.31 12.39 3.46
C LEU A 143 -0.54 13.41 2.69
N ALA A 144 0.09 14.38 2.02
CA ALA A 144 -0.60 15.35 1.17
C ALA A 144 -1.27 14.70 -0.05
N VAL A 145 -0.60 13.74 -0.71
CA VAL A 145 -1.19 12.90 -1.77
C VAL A 145 -2.44 12.19 -1.24
N GLY A 146 -2.34 11.50 -0.10
CA GLY A 146 -3.48 10.84 0.54
C GLY A 146 -4.65 11.77 0.81
N ARG A 147 -4.37 12.93 1.42
CA ARG A 147 -5.39 13.96 1.74
C ARG A 147 -6.10 14.47 0.49
N ALA A 148 -5.36 14.71 -0.59
CA ALA A 148 -5.94 15.16 -1.86
C ALA A 148 -6.92 14.14 -2.46
N LEU A 149 -6.62 12.84 -2.30
CA LEU A 149 -7.44 11.75 -2.83
C LEU A 149 -8.61 11.37 -1.91
N GLY A 150 -8.54 11.70 -0.62
CA GLY A 150 -9.54 11.38 0.41
C GLY A 150 -11.01 11.57 0.01
N PRO A 151 -11.43 12.65 -0.69
CA PRO A 151 -12.81 12.84 -1.12
C PRO A 151 -13.38 11.71 -1.99
N LEU A 152 -12.55 10.98 -2.74
CA LEU A 152 -12.98 9.87 -3.59
C LEU A 152 -13.64 8.73 -2.78
N ARG A 153 -13.37 8.64 -1.47
CA ARG A 153 -14.00 7.68 -0.56
C ARG A 153 -15.51 7.88 -0.45
N ASP A 154 -15.97 9.12 -0.53
CA ASP A 154 -17.40 9.47 -0.50
C ASP A 154 -18.10 9.13 -1.83
N GLU A 155 -17.32 8.97 -2.89
CA GLU A 155 -17.77 8.57 -4.23
C GLU A 155 -17.73 7.05 -4.45
N GLY A 156 -17.42 6.27 -3.42
CA GLY A 156 -17.36 4.81 -3.48
C GLY A 156 -16.06 4.26 -4.06
N VAL A 157 -14.98 5.06 -4.08
CA VAL A 157 -13.63 4.61 -4.47
C VAL A 157 -12.84 4.15 -3.23
N LEU A 158 -12.26 2.95 -3.29
CA LEU A 158 -11.38 2.46 -2.24
C LEU A 158 -9.96 3.00 -2.46
N LEU A 159 -9.37 3.61 -1.43
CA LEU A 159 -8.01 4.16 -1.48
C LEU A 159 -7.06 3.23 -0.74
N ILE A 160 -6.04 2.71 -1.43
CA ILE A 160 -5.09 1.75 -0.88
C ILE A 160 -3.66 2.28 -0.99
N GLY A 161 -2.91 2.27 0.11
CA GLY A 161 -1.45 2.31 0.10
C GLY A 161 -0.89 0.90 0.23
N SER A 162 -0.10 0.43 -0.73
CA SER A 162 0.50 -0.89 -0.71
C SER A 162 2.02 -0.83 -0.57
N GLY A 163 2.53 -1.36 0.54
CA GLY A 163 3.93 -1.26 0.94
C GLY A 163 4.36 -2.41 1.85
N SER A 164 5.18 -2.13 2.87
CA SER A 164 5.49 -3.04 3.96
C SER A 164 5.87 -2.28 5.24
N ILE A 165 5.38 -2.71 6.42
CA ILE A 165 5.72 -2.06 7.70
C ILE A 165 7.19 -2.25 8.07
N THR A 166 7.79 -3.38 7.71
CA THR A 166 9.24 -3.58 7.77
C THR A 166 9.73 -4.15 6.45
N HIS A 167 10.85 -3.64 5.93
CA HIS A 167 11.34 -4.02 4.60
C HIS A 167 12.86 -3.89 4.50
N ASN A 168 13.58 -4.78 5.18
CA ASN A 168 15.04 -4.87 5.05
C ASN A 168 15.45 -6.22 4.47
N LEU A 169 15.48 -6.30 3.14
CA LEU A 169 15.86 -7.51 2.43
C LEU A 169 17.37 -7.82 2.53
N HIS A 170 18.21 -6.89 3.00
CA HIS A 170 19.62 -7.19 3.27
C HIS A 170 19.78 -8.22 4.40
N ASP A 171 18.79 -8.30 5.31
CA ASP A 171 18.78 -9.22 6.43
C ASP A 171 18.21 -10.61 6.07
N LEU A 172 17.84 -10.89 4.79
CA LEU A 172 17.38 -12.22 4.35
C LEU A 172 18.42 -13.32 4.60
N ALA A 173 19.70 -13.01 4.47
CA ALA A 173 20.79 -13.95 4.72
C ALA A 173 21.20 -14.04 6.20
N ALA A 174 20.52 -13.32 7.10
CA ALA A 174 20.87 -13.24 8.52
C ALA A 174 20.34 -14.42 9.36
N GLY A 175 19.62 -15.38 8.75
CA GLY A 175 19.11 -16.57 9.41
C GLY A 175 17.86 -16.32 10.29
N TYR A 176 17.11 -15.24 10.00
CA TYR A 176 15.81 -15.03 10.61
C TYR A 176 14.76 -16.00 10.03
N SER A 177 13.79 -16.34 10.85
CA SER A 177 12.66 -17.20 10.51
C SER A 177 11.46 -16.86 11.38
N ASP A 178 10.34 -17.55 11.18
CA ASP A 178 9.14 -17.40 12.01
C ASP A 178 9.43 -17.71 13.49
N GLU A 179 10.40 -18.59 13.78
CA GLU A 179 10.86 -18.93 15.14
C GLU A 179 12.02 -18.04 15.64
N ASN A 180 12.68 -17.31 14.74
CA ASN A 180 13.83 -16.45 15.03
C ASN A 180 13.63 -15.08 14.39
N GLN A 181 12.72 -14.30 14.94
CA GLN A 181 12.38 -12.97 14.44
C GLN A 181 13.53 -11.98 14.62
N ALA A 182 13.70 -11.09 13.64
CA ALA A 182 14.68 -10.01 13.74
C ALA A 182 14.31 -9.04 14.89
N PRO A 183 15.28 -8.65 15.74
CA PRO A 183 14.99 -7.96 17.00
C PRO A 183 14.45 -6.53 16.81
N TYR A 184 14.55 -5.98 15.60
CA TYR A 184 14.02 -4.65 15.29
C TYR A 184 12.54 -4.65 14.88
N VAL A 185 11.99 -5.81 14.52
CA VAL A 185 10.68 -5.90 13.87
C VAL A 185 9.57 -5.57 14.86
N GLN A 186 9.49 -6.27 16.00
CA GLN A 186 8.43 -6.03 16.98
C GLN A 186 8.47 -4.59 17.53
N PRO A 187 9.63 -4.04 17.95
CA PRO A 187 9.66 -2.66 18.44
C PRO A 187 9.23 -1.63 17.39
N PHE A 188 9.52 -1.86 16.11
CA PHE A 188 9.09 -0.94 15.05
C PHE A 188 7.59 -1.03 14.80
N ILE A 189 7.02 -2.25 14.75
CA ILE A 189 5.57 -2.47 14.64
C ILE A 189 4.85 -1.78 15.81
N ASP A 190 5.28 -2.03 17.04
CA ASP A 190 4.66 -1.47 18.25
C ASP A 190 4.68 0.05 18.23
N TRP A 191 5.81 0.65 17.80
CA TRP A 191 5.91 2.10 17.68
C TRP A 191 4.95 2.65 16.62
N ILE A 192 4.88 2.05 15.44
CA ILE A 192 3.95 2.48 14.37
C ILE A 192 2.50 2.39 14.85
N GLU A 193 2.11 1.25 15.42
CA GLU A 193 0.76 1.04 15.93
C GLU A 193 0.40 2.08 17.00
N GLN A 194 1.28 2.29 17.99
CA GLN A 194 1.04 3.25 19.06
C GLN A 194 0.84 4.67 18.53
N ARG A 195 1.65 5.12 17.56
CA ARG A 195 1.53 6.46 16.98
C ARG A 195 0.28 6.60 16.11
N LEU A 196 -0.09 5.56 15.37
CA LEU A 196 -1.35 5.55 14.61
C LEU A 196 -2.58 5.59 15.52
N LEU A 197 -2.59 4.81 16.61
CA LEU A 197 -3.68 4.81 17.60
C LEU A 197 -3.81 6.15 18.34
N ALA A 198 -2.68 6.80 18.63
CA ALA A 198 -2.64 8.13 19.24
C ALA A 198 -2.95 9.27 18.26
N ALA A 199 -3.11 8.98 16.97
CA ALA A 199 -3.18 9.97 15.89
C ALA A 199 -2.01 10.99 15.94
N ASP A 200 -0.82 10.52 16.32
CA ASP A 200 0.41 11.31 16.48
C ASP A 200 1.09 11.49 15.11
N ILE A 201 0.47 12.32 14.26
CA ILE A 201 0.91 12.54 12.89
C ILE A 201 2.33 13.12 12.84
N ASP A 202 2.66 14.04 13.74
CA ASP A 202 3.99 14.67 13.75
C ASP A 202 5.09 13.65 14.04
N ALA A 203 4.89 12.74 14.99
CA ALA A 203 5.83 11.66 15.23
C ALA A 203 5.94 10.69 14.05
N LEU A 204 4.81 10.31 13.43
CA LEU A 204 4.80 9.46 12.23
C LEU A 204 5.56 10.10 11.06
N LEU A 205 5.39 11.40 10.84
CA LEU A 205 6.13 12.12 9.79
C LEU A 205 7.64 12.17 10.07
N ASP A 206 8.04 12.11 11.34
CA ASP A 206 9.43 12.09 11.80
C ASP A 206 9.90 10.67 12.24
N TYR A 207 9.29 9.62 11.69
CA TYR A 207 9.56 8.24 12.10
C TYR A 207 11.05 7.87 12.01
N ARG A 208 11.78 8.45 11.04
CA ARG A 208 13.22 8.21 10.86
C ARG A 208 14.04 8.54 12.10
N ARG A 209 13.63 9.57 12.85
CA ARG A 209 14.33 10.06 14.04
C ARG A 209 13.75 9.46 15.32
N GLN A 210 12.46 9.15 15.33
CA GLN A 210 11.74 8.78 16.56
C GLN A 210 11.47 7.28 16.72
N ALA A 211 11.32 6.55 15.61
CA ALA A 211 11.01 5.12 15.66
C ALA A 211 12.26 4.31 16.03
N PRO A 212 12.14 3.31 16.92
CA PRO A 212 13.24 2.43 17.24
C PRO A 212 13.67 1.67 15.98
N PHE A 213 14.98 1.63 15.71
CA PHE A 213 15.56 0.90 14.58
C PHE A 213 15.07 1.31 13.18
N ALA A 214 14.53 2.53 13.00
CA ALA A 214 13.93 2.96 11.73
C ALA A 214 14.85 2.74 10.50
N ALA A 215 16.14 3.08 10.63
CA ALA A 215 17.15 2.86 9.58
C ALA A 215 17.37 1.39 9.22
N ARG A 216 17.19 0.48 10.19
CA ARG A 216 17.33 -0.95 9.97
C ARG A 216 16.03 -1.59 9.49
N ALA A 217 14.88 -1.13 9.95
CA ALA A 217 13.58 -1.59 9.47
C ALA A 217 13.34 -1.20 8.00
N HIS A 218 13.88 -0.04 7.60
CA HIS A 218 13.77 0.52 6.25
C HIS A 218 15.12 1.08 5.82
N PRO A 219 15.99 0.36 5.10
CA PRO A 219 17.22 0.93 4.56
C PRO A 219 16.94 2.14 3.63
N THR A 220 15.79 2.11 2.98
CA THR A 220 15.21 3.18 2.15
C THR A 220 13.71 3.32 2.46
N ASP A 221 13.11 4.49 2.19
CA ASP A 221 11.76 4.83 2.68
C ASP A 221 10.61 4.17 1.92
N GLU A 222 10.84 3.73 0.69
CA GLU A 222 9.79 3.57 -0.32
C GLU A 222 8.69 2.57 0.06
N HIS A 223 9.01 1.53 0.83
CA HIS A 223 8.03 0.53 1.25
C HIS A 223 7.18 0.99 2.44
N LEU A 224 7.65 1.94 3.26
CA LEU A 224 6.81 2.53 4.31
C LEU A 224 5.93 3.65 3.78
N LEU A 225 6.40 4.40 2.77
CA LEU A 225 5.74 5.60 2.25
C LEU A 225 4.25 5.45 1.87
N PRO A 226 3.76 4.32 1.33
CA PRO A 226 2.33 4.10 1.08
C PRO A 226 1.45 4.20 2.33
N LEU A 227 1.99 3.97 3.53
CA LEU A 227 1.26 4.14 4.80
C LEU A 227 0.72 5.56 4.93
N PHE A 228 1.53 6.55 4.56
CA PHE A 228 1.17 7.96 4.66
C PHE A 228 0.11 8.35 3.64
N VAL A 229 0.08 7.72 2.46
CA VAL A 229 -1.01 7.89 1.49
C VAL A 229 -2.34 7.40 2.10
N ALA A 230 -2.36 6.18 2.65
CA ALA A 230 -3.56 5.62 3.28
C ALA A 230 -4.01 6.44 4.50
N LEU A 231 -3.06 6.84 5.35
CA LEU A 231 -3.31 7.68 6.52
C LEU A 231 -3.93 9.04 6.13
N GLY A 232 -3.37 9.69 5.11
CA GLY A 232 -3.87 10.98 4.61
C GLY A 232 -5.26 10.86 4.00
N ALA A 233 -5.52 9.77 3.27
CA ALA A 233 -6.83 9.43 2.72
C ALA A 233 -7.87 9.14 3.82
N GLY A 234 -7.42 8.70 5.00
CA GLY A 234 -8.24 8.52 6.21
C GLY A 234 -8.92 9.81 6.69
N GLY A 235 -8.44 11.00 6.30
CA GLY A 235 -9.03 12.30 6.63
C GLY A 235 -8.26 13.03 7.73
N ALA A 236 -8.89 14.06 8.32
CA ALA A 236 -8.23 14.94 9.30
C ALA A 236 -7.98 14.27 10.67
N GLN A 237 -8.86 13.34 11.06
CA GLN A 237 -8.77 12.57 12.31
C GLN A 237 -8.97 11.08 11.98
N PRO A 238 -8.01 10.46 11.28
CA PRO A 238 -8.18 9.09 10.81
C PRO A 238 -8.22 8.15 12.02
N ARG A 239 -9.24 7.30 12.10
CA ARG A 239 -9.30 6.25 13.12
C ARG A 239 -8.59 5.01 12.60
N ALA A 240 -7.35 4.81 13.06
CA ALA A 240 -6.56 3.65 12.67
C ALA A 240 -7.05 2.39 13.40
N ARG A 241 -7.23 1.30 12.65
CA ARG A 241 -7.41 -0.04 13.18
C ARG A 241 -6.39 -0.96 12.54
N ARG A 242 -5.53 -1.55 13.37
CA ARG A 242 -4.58 -2.59 12.97
C ARG A 242 -5.32 -3.91 12.75
N ILE A 243 -4.93 -4.62 11.70
CA ILE A 243 -5.31 -5.99 11.41
C ILE A 243 -4.01 -6.77 11.30
N ASP A 244 -3.71 -7.56 12.33
CA ASP A 244 -2.49 -8.35 12.41
C ASP A 244 -2.56 -9.56 11.46
N ALA A 245 -1.64 -9.57 10.50
CA ALA A 245 -1.49 -10.60 9.48
C ALA A 245 -0.17 -11.39 9.63
N GLY A 246 0.53 -11.25 10.75
CA GLY A 246 1.75 -11.99 11.06
C GLY A 246 3.03 -11.31 10.57
N ILE A 247 4.13 -12.06 10.68
CA ILE A 247 5.47 -11.64 10.26
C ILE A 247 6.05 -12.77 9.41
N ASP A 248 6.31 -12.49 8.14
CA ASP A 248 6.91 -13.46 7.22
C ASP A 248 8.44 -13.40 7.31
N LEU A 249 9.08 -14.59 7.24
CA LEU A 249 10.54 -14.74 7.22
C LEU A 249 11.22 -14.12 8.45
N GLY A 250 10.48 -13.95 9.55
CA GLY A 250 10.94 -13.26 10.75
C GLY A 250 11.28 -11.77 10.57
N LEU A 251 11.02 -11.16 9.41
CA LEU A 251 11.46 -9.79 9.12
C LEU A 251 10.47 -8.91 8.34
N LEU A 252 9.48 -9.48 7.67
CA LEU A 252 8.46 -8.75 6.91
C LEU A 252 7.16 -8.70 7.71
N ALA A 253 6.91 -7.57 8.36
CA ALA A 253 5.68 -7.33 9.08
C ALA A 253 4.52 -7.19 8.08
N MET A 254 3.54 -8.09 8.16
CA MET A 254 2.45 -8.21 7.19
C MET A 254 1.21 -7.39 7.56
N ASP A 255 1.36 -6.42 8.46
CA ASP A 255 0.27 -5.62 9.00
C ASP A 255 -0.56 -4.92 7.93
N ILE A 256 -1.87 -4.91 8.19
CA ILE A 256 -2.87 -4.16 7.44
C ILE A 256 -3.43 -3.09 8.37
N TYR A 257 -3.58 -1.86 7.88
CA TYR A 257 -4.26 -0.80 8.63
C TYR A 257 -5.48 -0.32 7.87
N ARG A 258 -6.59 -0.19 8.59
CA ARG A 258 -7.82 0.44 8.12
C ARG A 258 -7.93 1.82 8.74
N PHE A 259 -8.28 2.82 7.92
CA PHE A 259 -8.55 4.18 8.34
C PHE A 259 -9.98 4.56 7.96
N ASP A 260 -10.81 4.78 8.98
CA ASP A 260 -12.21 5.24 8.84
C ASP A 260 -12.32 6.77 8.96
#